data_AF-A0AAE0HPY2-F1
#
_entry.id   AF-A0AAE0HPY2-F1
#
_cell.length_a   1.000
_cell.length_b   1.000
_cell.length_c   1.000
_cell.angle_alpha   90.00
_cell.angle_beta   90.00
_cell.angle_gamma   90.00
#
_symmetry.space_group_name_H-M   'P 1'
#
loop_
_entity.id
_entity.type
_entity.pdbx_description
1 polymer ?
#
loop_
_entity_poly.entity_id
_entity_poly.type
_entity_poly.pdbx_seq_one_letter_code
_entity_poly.pdbx_strand_id
1 'polypeptide(L)'
;MAIQILSDLHLEAPKAYDVFDIEPKAPHLALLGDIGKVAAHKPDFLGFLTRQLQRFRTVIFIPGNHEAYGSNWPETIDILQAFQEDSKARKNTSLGDFVLLDRGVLRLPDTNAVILGCSLFSCVPTESHMAVSMGLNDFFQTDKWDVEAHNDMHKRDLSWLNAQVTDLEDSDANIIIFSHWSPTLDARATEPRHAGSRIRSAFSTDLSKEKCFRSGRVKLWAFGHTHYNCDFVVDREDGAGPLRLVANQRGYYFSQSEGFDSDKTVEV
;
A
#
# COMPACT_ATOMS: atom_id res chain seq x y z
N MET A 1 -19.68 4.97 -2.05
CA MET A 1 -19.40 3.52 -1.89
C MET A 1 -18.33 3.42 -0.81
N ALA A 2 -18.15 2.32 -0.08
CA ALA A 2 -17.13 2.26 0.98
C ALA A 2 -16.05 1.20 0.70
N ILE A 3 -14.81 1.50 1.12
CA ILE A 3 -13.69 0.56 1.16
C ILE A 3 -13.16 0.52 2.60
N GLN A 4 -13.02 -0.66 3.18
CA GLN A 4 -12.34 -0.88 4.46
C GLN A 4 -10.83 -0.93 4.21
N ILE A 5 -10.04 -0.16 4.95
CA ILE A 5 -8.59 -0.03 4.71
C ILE A 5 -7.80 -0.53 5.91
N LEU A 6 -6.86 -1.44 5.67
CA LEU A 6 -5.93 -1.96 6.67
C LEU A 6 -4.53 -2.12 6.05
N SER A 7 -3.49 -1.95 6.84
CA SER A 7 -2.10 -2.24 6.45
C SER A 7 -1.25 -2.63 7.65
N ASP A 8 -0.01 -3.06 7.38
CA ASP A 8 1.01 -3.31 8.39
C ASP A 8 0.51 -4.27 9.48
N LEU A 9 -0.21 -5.32 9.05
CA LEU A 9 -0.81 -6.31 9.96
C LEU A 9 0.26 -7.21 10.59
N HIS A 10 1.39 -7.40 9.91
CA HIS A 10 2.53 -8.23 10.32
C HIS A 10 2.14 -9.60 10.87
N LEU A 11 1.33 -10.33 10.11
CA LEU A 11 0.82 -11.64 10.53
C LEU A 11 1.88 -12.75 10.50
N GLU A 12 3.12 -12.45 10.12
CA GLU A 12 4.26 -13.36 10.10
C GLU A 12 4.98 -13.49 11.45
N ALA A 13 4.84 -12.51 12.35
CA ALA A 13 5.65 -12.40 13.56
C ALA A 13 4.87 -11.85 14.78
N PRO A 14 4.24 -12.74 15.59
CA PRO A 14 4.16 -14.19 15.41
C PRO A 14 3.23 -14.56 14.25
N LYS A 15 3.37 -15.78 13.73
CA LYS A 15 2.43 -16.30 12.73
C LYS A 15 1.01 -16.28 13.28
N ALA A 16 0.14 -15.49 12.63
CA ALA A 16 -1.23 -15.24 13.05
C ALA A 16 -2.23 -15.24 11.88
N TYR A 17 -1.82 -15.72 10.70
CA TYR A 17 -2.65 -15.75 9.49
C TYR A 17 -4.00 -16.42 9.73
N ASP A 18 -4.04 -17.52 10.48
CA ASP A 18 -5.20 -18.36 10.77
C ASP A 18 -6.11 -17.85 11.88
N VAL A 19 -5.61 -16.98 12.75
CA VAL A 19 -6.33 -16.46 13.92
C VAL A 19 -6.72 -14.98 13.80
N PHE A 20 -6.07 -14.22 12.91
CA PHE A 20 -6.40 -12.82 12.72
C PHE A 20 -7.66 -12.67 11.85
N ASP A 21 -8.69 -12.09 12.43
CA ASP A 21 -9.99 -11.92 11.80
C ASP A 21 -10.23 -10.46 11.40
N ILE A 22 -10.75 -10.26 10.19
CA ILE A 22 -11.18 -8.94 9.70
C ILE A 22 -12.69 -8.99 9.52
N GLU A 23 -13.42 -8.31 10.39
CA GLU A 23 -14.86 -8.18 10.26
C GLU A 23 -15.21 -7.19 9.14
N PRO A 24 -16.01 -7.59 8.13
CA PRO A 24 -16.40 -6.69 7.05
C PRO A 24 -17.21 -5.50 7.54
N LYS A 25 -16.70 -4.30 7.27
CA LYS A 25 -17.41 -3.01 7.45
C LYS A 25 -17.73 -2.34 6.11
N ALA A 26 -17.27 -2.93 5.01
CA ALA A 26 -17.50 -2.49 3.64
C ALA A 26 -17.47 -3.69 2.68
N PRO A 27 -18.05 -3.59 1.48
CA PRO A 27 -17.98 -4.67 0.48
C PRO A 27 -16.56 -4.92 -0.07
N HIS A 28 -15.70 -3.90 -0.02
CA HIS A 28 -14.33 -3.96 -0.53
C HIS A 28 -13.35 -3.80 0.63
N LEU A 29 -12.34 -4.66 0.68
CA LEU A 29 -11.21 -4.57 1.59
C LEU A 29 -9.97 -4.15 0.81
N ALA A 30 -9.24 -3.14 1.28
CA ALA A 30 -7.93 -2.77 0.77
C ALA A 30 -6.86 -3.10 1.83
N LEU A 31 -5.91 -3.93 1.42
CA LEU A 31 -4.74 -4.33 2.20
C LEU A 31 -3.51 -3.61 1.62
N LEU A 32 -3.02 -2.59 2.33
CA LEU A 32 -2.00 -1.66 1.81
C LEU A 32 -0.57 -2.01 2.24
N GLY A 33 -0.19 -3.27 2.05
CA GLY A 33 1.14 -3.80 2.31
C GLY A 33 1.39 -4.22 3.75
N ASP A 34 2.47 -4.97 3.94
CA ASP A 34 2.94 -5.52 5.21
C ASP A 34 1.90 -6.36 5.94
N ILE A 35 1.19 -7.19 5.17
CA ILE A 35 0.29 -8.22 5.69
C ILE A 35 1.10 -9.43 6.16
N GLY A 36 2.18 -9.73 5.44
CA GLY A 36 3.25 -10.62 5.86
C GLY A 36 3.95 -11.32 4.71
N LYS A 37 4.80 -12.31 5.03
CA LYS A 37 5.71 -12.94 4.05
C LYS A 37 4.99 -13.82 3.03
N VAL A 38 5.02 -13.46 1.74
CA VAL A 38 4.29 -14.17 0.68
C VAL A 38 4.95 -15.51 0.37
N ALA A 39 6.20 -15.50 -0.09
CA ALA A 39 6.85 -16.74 -0.52
C ALA A 39 7.20 -17.64 0.68
N ALA A 40 7.81 -17.07 1.72
CA ALA A 40 8.25 -17.82 2.88
C ALA A 40 7.09 -18.48 3.65
N HIS A 41 5.90 -17.86 3.68
CA HIS A 41 4.71 -18.39 4.37
C HIS A 41 3.55 -18.69 3.40
N LYS A 42 3.86 -19.04 2.13
CA LYS A 42 2.90 -19.14 1.04
C LYS A 42 1.58 -19.86 1.37
N PRO A 43 1.57 -21.07 1.97
CA PRO A 43 0.30 -21.74 2.28
C PRO A 43 -0.56 -20.95 3.28
N ASP A 44 0.05 -20.43 4.34
CA ASP A 44 -0.63 -19.71 5.41
C ASP A 44 -1.15 -18.35 4.89
N PHE A 45 -0.30 -17.63 4.14
CA PHE A 45 -0.58 -16.33 3.56
C PHE A 45 -1.72 -16.39 2.54
N LEU A 46 -1.65 -17.32 1.57
CA LEU A 46 -2.72 -17.49 0.58
C LEU A 46 -4.01 -18.03 1.22
N GLY A 47 -3.89 -18.83 2.28
CA GLY A 47 -5.03 -19.25 3.11
C GLY A 47 -5.73 -18.06 3.78
N PHE A 48 -4.97 -17.09 4.28
CA PHE A 48 -5.51 -15.83 4.82
C PHE A 48 -6.25 -15.02 3.76
N LEU A 49 -5.65 -14.79 2.59
CA LEU A 49 -6.32 -14.07 1.50
C LEU A 49 -7.60 -14.78 1.04
N THR A 50 -7.57 -16.11 0.94
CA THR A 50 -8.76 -16.90 0.58
C THR A 50 -9.91 -16.72 1.58
N ARG A 51 -9.61 -16.65 2.89
CA ARG A 51 -10.64 -16.35 3.91
C ARG A 51 -11.22 -14.95 3.75
N GLN A 52 -10.42 -13.96 3.35
CA GLN A 52 -10.95 -12.62 3.08
C GLN A 52 -11.86 -12.62 1.85
N LEU A 53 -11.53 -13.38 0.79
CA LEU A 53 -12.40 -13.54 -0.37
C LEU A 53 -13.73 -14.23 -0.05
N GLN A 54 -13.85 -14.97 1.06
CA GLN A 54 -15.13 -15.55 1.51
C GLN A 54 -16.07 -14.50 2.14
N ARG A 55 -15.53 -13.34 2.54
CA ARG A 55 -16.25 -12.33 3.34
C ARG A 55 -16.42 -10.99 2.62
N PHE A 56 -15.52 -10.69 1.69
CA PHE A 56 -15.51 -9.45 0.92
C PHE A 56 -15.82 -9.71 -0.55
N ARG A 57 -16.52 -8.77 -1.20
CA ARG A 57 -16.75 -8.80 -2.65
C ARG A 57 -15.45 -8.63 -3.41
N THR A 58 -14.54 -7.80 -2.90
CA THR A 58 -13.22 -7.59 -3.49
C THR A 58 -12.18 -7.40 -2.40
N VAL A 59 -11.03 -8.05 -2.57
CA VAL A 59 -9.82 -7.80 -1.79
C VAL A 59 -8.79 -7.14 -2.71
N ILE A 60 -8.58 -5.85 -2.51
CA ILE A 60 -7.59 -5.02 -3.20
C ILE A 60 -6.28 -5.11 -2.43
N PHE A 61 -5.19 -5.46 -3.10
CA PHE A 61 -3.92 -5.75 -2.45
C PHE A 61 -2.78 -4.93 -3.06
N ILE A 62 -2.07 -4.20 -2.21
CA ILE A 62 -0.79 -3.55 -2.51
C ILE A 62 0.29 -4.33 -1.75
N PRO A 63 1.35 -4.81 -2.39
CA PRO A 63 2.48 -5.40 -1.67
C PRO A 63 3.34 -4.31 -1.01
N GLY A 64 3.73 -4.54 0.23
CA GLY A 64 4.76 -3.82 0.99
C GLY A 64 6.10 -4.56 0.98
N ASN A 65 7.04 -4.13 1.80
CA ASN A 65 8.37 -4.75 1.88
C ASN A 65 8.34 -6.12 2.54
N HIS A 66 7.50 -6.34 3.57
CA HIS A 66 7.44 -7.62 4.28
C HIS A 66 6.89 -8.76 3.42
N GLU A 67 6.14 -8.46 2.35
CA GLU A 67 5.69 -9.47 1.39
C GLU A 67 6.87 -10.23 0.76
N ALA A 68 8.02 -9.57 0.54
CA ALA A 68 9.21 -10.16 -0.08
C ALA A 68 10.24 -10.73 0.91
N TYR A 69 10.03 -10.57 2.22
CA TYR A 69 10.96 -11.07 3.23
C TYR A 69 11.11 -12.60 3.16
N GLY A 70 12.36 -13.08 3.15
CA GLY A 70 12.72 -14.48 2.99
C GLY A 70 12.64 -14.99 1.54
N SER A 71 12.56 -14.09 0.57
CA SER A 71 12.51 -14.36 -0.87
C SER A 71 12.96 -13.09 -1.63
N ASN A 72 12.49 -12.86 -2.85
CA ASN A 72 12.78 -11.70 -3.69
C ASN A 72 11.48 -11.09 -4.25
N TRP A 73 11.59 -9.84 -4.73
CA TRP A 73 10.45 -9.11 -5.28
C TRP A 73 9.78 -9.82 -6.48
N PRO A 74 10.51 -10.27 -7.53
CA PRO A 74 9.89 -10.98 -8.65
C PRO A 74 9.06 -12.21 -8.24
N GLU A 75 9.62 -13.10 -7.42
CA GLU A 75 8.91 -14.32 -6.97
C GLU A 75 7.64 -13.98 -6.16
N THR A 76 7.72 -12.94 -5.33
CA THR A 76 6.57 -12.43 -4.56
C THR A 76 5.44 -12.00 -5.49
N ILE A 77 5.75 -11.22 -6.51
CA ILE A 77 4.77 -10.75 -7.50
C ILE A 77 4.20 -11.92 -8.30
N ASP A 78 5.03 -12.86 -8.75
CA ASP A 78 4.58 -14.05 -9.51
C ASP A 78 3.57 -14.89 -8.70
N ILE A 79 3.80 -15.07 -7.39
CA ILE A 79 2.88 -15.80 -6.51
C ILE A 79 1.54 -15.08 -6.39
N LEU A 80 1.55 -13.76 -6.19
CA LEU A 80 0.33 -12.96 -6.04
C LEU A 80 -0.46 -12.89 -7.37
N GLN A 81 0.23 -12.81 -8.51
CA GLN A 81 -0.37 -12.86 -9.83
C GLN A 81 -1.03 -14.22 -10.10
N ALA A 82 -0.33 -15.32 -9.81
CA ALA A 82 -0.91 -16.67 -9.93
C ALA A 82 -2.14 -16.83 -9.04
N PHE A 83 -2.12 -16.30 -7.81
CA PHE A 83 -3.30 -16.31 -6.93
C PHE A 83 -4.47 -15.51 -7.52
N GLN A 84 -4.20 -14.35 -8.11
CA GLN A 84 -5.22 -13.54 -8.80
C GLN A 84 -5.84 -14.31 -9.98
N GLU A 85 -5.04 -14.97 -10.81
CA GLU A 85 -5.51 -15.77 -11.95
C GLU A 85 -6.37 -16.95 -11.48
N ASP A 86 -5.91 -17.68 -10.47
CA ASP A 86 -6.66 -18.77 -9.83
C ASP A 86 -8.00 -18.29 -9.26
N SER A 87 -8.02 -17.14 -8.59
CA SER A 87 -9.24 -16.53 -8.05
C SER A 87 -10.24 -16.22 -9.17
N LYS A 88 -9.77 -15.71 -10.31
CA LYS A 88 -10.62 -15.42 -11.49
C LYS A 88 -11.12 -16.68 -12.17
N ALA A 89 -10.31 -17.74 -12.25
CA ALA A 89 -10.73 -19.02 -12.82
C ALA A 89 -11.81 -19.71 -11.98
N ARG A 90 -11.83 -19.46 -10.67
CA ARG A 90 -12.81 -20.01 -9.72
C ARG A 90 -14.10 -19.20 -9.61
N LYS A 91 -14.44 -18.34 -10.59
CA LYS A 91 -15.67 -17.50 -10.58
C LYS A 91 -17.00 -18.24 -10.42
N ASN A 92 -17.02 -19.57 -10.56
CA ASN A 92 -18.18 -20.41 -10.20
C ASN A 92 -18.26 -20.77 -8.70
N THR A 93 -17.39 -20.19 -7.86
CA THR A 93 -17.40 -20.34 -6.39
C THR A 93 -17.96 -19.07 -5.75
N SER A 94 -18.49 -19.18 -4.53
CA SER A 94 -19.05 -18.06 -3.74
C SER A 94 -17.99 -17.10 -3.20
N LEU A 95 -16.82 -17.00 -3.84
CA LEU A 95 -15.71 -16.14 -3.43
C LEU A 95 -15.78 -14.79 -4.15
N GLY A 96 -15.30 -13.74 -3.48
CA GLY A 96 -15.03 -12.44 -4.08
C GLY A 96 -13.80 -12.43 -5.00
N ASP A 97 -13.53 -11.26 -5.58
CA ASP A 97 -12.40 -11.04 -6.48
C ASP A 97 -11.15 -10.59 -5.72
N PHE A 98 -10.01 -11.23 -5.98
CA PHE A 98 -8.70 -10.70 -5.60
C PHE A 98 -8.17 -9.76 -6.69
N VAL A 99 -7.73 -8.57 -6.31
CA VAL A 99 -7.17 -7.57 -7.22
C VAL A 99 -5.81 -7.12 -6.68
N LEU A 100 -4.74 -7.60 -7.32
CA LEU A 100 -3.38 -7.13 -7.09
C LEU A 100 -3.15 -5.82 -7.85
N LEU A 101 -2.71 -4.77 -7.16
CA LEU A 101 -2.29 -3.52 -7.79
C LEU A 101 -0.78 -3.29 -7.59
N ASP A 102 0.01 -3.80 -8.53
CA ASP A 102 1.43 -3.47 -8.71
C ASP A 102 1.57 -2.67 -10.02
N ARG A 103 1.47 -1.33 -9.90
CA ARG A 103 1.24 -0.42 -11.04
C ARG A 103 -0.02 -0.81 -11.81
N GLY A 104 -1.12 -0.99 -11.07
CA GLY A 104 -2.42 -1.45 -11.56
C GLY A 104 -3.53 -0.43 -11.43
N VAL A 105 -4.56 -0.57 -12.27
CA VAL A 105 -5.75 0.29 -12.27
C VAL A 105 -6.99 -0.57 -11.99
N LEU A 106 -7.82 -0.12 -11.03
CA LEU A 106 -9.12 -0.70 -10.75
C LEU A 106 -10.21 0.37 -10.89
N ARG A 107 -11.13 0.16 -11.83
CA ARG A 107 -12.33 1.00 -11.97
C ARG A 107 -13.45 0.37 -11.15
N LEU A 108 -14.01 1.13 -10.21
CA LEU A 108 -15.13 0.63 -9.41
C LEU A 108 -16.43 0.71 -10.23
N PRO A 109 -17.15 -0.40 -10.41
CA PRO A 109 -18.42 -0.41 -11.14
C PRO A 109 -19.41 0.60 -10.57
N ASP A 110 -20.21 1.20 -11.45
CA ASP A 110 -21.32 2.10 -11.09
C ASP A 110 -20.89 3.39 -10.36
N THR A 111 -19.61 3.75 -10.43
CA THR A 111 -19.05 5.01 -9.90
C THR A 111 -18.11 5.65 -10.92
N ASN A 112 -17.74 6.92 -10.72
CA ASN A 112 -16.64 7.56 -11.43
C ASN A 112 -15.28 7.35 -10.73
N ALA A 113 -15.20 6.49 -9.71
CA ALA A 113 -13.98 6.29 -8.95
C ALA A 113 -13.00 5.36 -9.69
N VAL A 114 -11.74 5.79 -9.75
CA VAL A 114 -10.62 5.01 -10.32
C VAL A 114 -9.54 4.89 -9.26
N ILE A 115 -9.24 3.65 -8.88
CA ILE A 115 -8.16 3.32 -7.95
C ILE A 115 -6.91 3.05 -8.77
N LEU A 116 -5.85 3.79 -8.46
CA LEU A 116 -4.50 3.55 -8.94
C LEU A 116 -3.69 2.96 -7.78
N GLY A 117 -3.01 1.84 -8.00
CA GLY A 117 -2.24 1.18 -6.95
C GLY A 117 -0.86 0.74 -7.39
N CYS A 118 0.12 1.01 -6.55
CA CYS A 118 1.49 0.52 -6.65
C CYS A 118 2.13 0.59 -5.26
N SER A 119 3.19 -0.17 -5.01
CA SER A 119 3.91 -0.09 -3.73
C SER A 119 4.40 1.33 -3.44
N LEU A 120 4.90 2.03 -4.47
CA LEU A 120 5.47 3.37 -4.40
C LEU A 120 6.71 3.42 -3.49
N PHE A 121 7.64 2.49 -3.65
CA PHE A 121 8.90 2.48 -2.90
C PHE A 121 9.47 3.89 -2.74
N SER A 122 10.01 4.26 -1.59
CA SER A 122 10.52 5.62 -1.38
C SER A 122 11.80 5.90 -2.18
N CYS A 123 12.11 7.17 -2.39
CA CYS A 123 13.40 7.63 -2.92
C CYS A 123 14.40 7.84 -1.79
N VAL A 124 15.49 7.08 -1.82
CA VAL A 124 16.63 7.21 -0.90
C VAL A 124 17.72 8.04 -1.59
N PRO A 125 18.03 9.26 -1.13
CA PRO A 125 19.04 10.08 -1.76
C PRO A 125 20.45 9.57 -1.42
N THR A 126 21.42 9.84 -2.31
CA THR A 126 22.80 9.31 -2.24
C THR A 126 23.45 9.49 -0.86
N GLU A 127 23.27 10.65 -0.23
CA GLU A 127 23.81 10.97 1.10
C GLU A 127 23.28 10.06 2.22
N SER A 128 22.13 9.42 2.01
CA SER A 128 21.48 8.52 2.97
C SER A 128 21.66 7.05 2.63
N HIS A 129 22.21 6.70 1.45
CA HIS A 129 22.35 5.30 0.99
C HIS A 129 22.95 4.38 2.05
N MET A 130 24.11 4.75 2.60
CA MET A 130 24.82 3.90 3.57
C MET A 130 24.02 3.72 4.86
N ALA A 131 23.44 4.81 5.39
CA ALA A 131 22.66 4.74 6.62
C ALA A 131 21.41 3.87 6.44
N VAL A 132 20.71 4.03 5.31
CA VAL A 132 19.50 3.26 4.97
C VAL A 132 19.82 1.79 4.71
N SER A 133 20.84 1.51 3.89
CA SER A 133 21.24 0.14 3.56
C SER A 133 21.62 -0.67 4.79
N MET A 134 22.28 -0.05 5.77
CA MET A 134 22.66 -0.72 7.01
C MET A 134 21.57 -0.70 8.08
N GLY A 135 20.59 0.19 7.97
CA GLY A 135 19.60 0.47 9.01
C GLY A 135 18.24 -0.20 8.81
N LEU A 136 17.94 -0.69 7.61
CA LEU A 136 16.69 -1.38 7.31
C LEU A 136 16.88 -2.87 7.08
N ASN A 137 15.97 -3.65 7.65
CA ASN A 137 15.91 -5.10 7.44
C ASN A 137 15.60 -5.47 5.98
N ASP A 138 14.96 -4.59 5.21
CA ASP A 138 14.57 -4.82 3.82
C ASP A 138 15.73 -5.36 2.97
N PHE A 139 16.91 -4.74 3.11
CA PHE A 139 18.12 -5.07 2.36
C PHE A 139 18.86 -6.32 2.87
N PHE A 140 18.40 -6.90 3.98
CA PHE A 140 18.93 -8.15 4.54
C PHE A 140 17.95 -9.32 4.45
N GLN A 141 16.64 -9.02 4.43
CA GLN A 141 15.57 -10.00 4.39
C GLN A 141 15.08 -10.27 2.97
N THR A 142 15.39 -9.39 2.01
CA THR A 142 14.99 -9.55 0.60
C THR A 142 16.21 -9.84 -0.27
N ASP A 143 16.17 -10.97 -0.95
CA ASP A 143 17.22 -11.41 -1.86
C ASP A 143 17.33 -10.46 -3.06
N LYS A 144 18.57 -10.12 -3.42
CA LYS A 144 18.90 -9.24 -4.57
C LYS A 144 18.20 -7.88 -4.50
N TRP A 145 18.07 -7.34 -3.29
CA TRP A 145 17.48 -6.03 -3.06
C TRP A 145 18.49 -5.10 -2.38
N ASP A 146 18.94 -4.09 -3.11
CA ASP A 146 19.77 -3.01 -2.59
C ASP A 146 19.08 -1.65 -2.78
N VAL A 147 19.73 -0.58 -2.33
CA VAL A 147 19.19 0.78 -2.41
C VAL A 147 19.00 1.24 -3.86
N GLU A 148 19.83 0.76 -4.79
CA GLU A 148 19.71 1.11 -6.21
C GLU A 148 18.46 0.47 -6.81
N ALA A 149 18.25 -0.84 -6.59
CA ALA A 149 17.05 -1.55 -7.01
C ALA A 149 15.77 -0.94 -6.41
N HIS A 150 15.81 -0.56 -5.13
CA HIS A 150 14.73 0.14 -4.43
C HIS A 150 14.39 1.47 -5.11
N ASN A 151 15.39 2.31 -5.38
CA ASN A 151 15.22 3.60 -6.05
C ASN A 151 14.76 3.45 -7.51
N ASP A 152 15.18 2.39 -8.21
CA ASP A 152 14.71 2.12 -9.56
C ASP A 152 13.24 1.69 -9.57
N MET A 153 12.78 0.97 -8.55
CA MET A 153 11.36 0.69 -8.38
C MET A 153 10.56 1.96 -8.07
N HIS A 154 11.06 2.83 -7.19
CA HIS A 154 10.46 4.16 -6.94
C HIS A 154 10.22 4.93 -8.25
N LYS A 155 11.26 5.05 -9.08
CA LYS A 155 11.17 5.78 -10.36
C LYS A 155 10.11 5.18 -11.29
N ARG A 156 10.03 3.84 -11.35
CA ARG A 156 9.04 3.13 -12.17
C ARG A 156 7.61 3.38 -11.66
N ASP A 157 7.41 3.28 -10.36
CA ASP A 157 6.11 3.51 -9.71
C ASP A 157 5.64 4.95 -9.90
N LEU A 158 6.51 5.92 -9.60
CA LEU A 158 6.18 7.35 -9.73
C LEU A 158 5.91 7.74 -11.19
N SER A 159 6.72 7.27 -12.13
CA SER A 159 6.53 7.53 -13.56
C SER A 159 5.19 6.98 -14.05
N TRP A 160 4.87 5.73 -13.70
CA TRP A 160 3.59 5.11 -14.02
C TRP A 160 2.42 5.88 -13.40
N LEU A 161 2.51 6.24 -12.13
CA LEU A 161 1.43 6.91 -11.41
C LEU A 161 1.15 8.32 -11.99
N ASN A 162 2.20 9.09 -12.28
CA ASN A 162 2.08 10.38 -12.94
C ASN A 162 1.48 10.26 -14.35
N ALA A 163 1.85 9.23 -15.11
CA ALA A 163 1.27 8.97 -16.42
C ALA A 163 -0.23 8.65 -16.32
N GLN A 164 -0.64 7.74 -15.42
CA GLN A 164 -2.06 7.39 -15.23
C GLN A 164 -2.91 8.58 -14.77
N VAL A 165 -2.39 9.41 -13.86
CA VAL A 165 -3.09 10.61 -13.42
C VAL A 165 -3.23 11.61 -14.57
N THR A 166 -2.19 11.75 -15.40
CA THR A 166 -2.24 12.61 -16.60
C THR A 166 -3.31 12.14 -17.58
N ASP A 167 -3.36 10.83 -17.85
CA ASP A 167 -4.36 10.23 -18.77
C ASP A 167 -5.80 10.42 -18.29
N LEU A 168 -6.01 10.52 -16.97
CA LEU A 168 -7.32 10.67 -16.34
C LEU A 168 -7.70 12.13 -16.06
N GLU A 169 -6.79 13.09 -16.28
CA GLU A 169 -6.97 14.51 -15.88
C GLU A 169 -8.21 15.14 -16.52
N ASP A 170 -8.43 14.84 -17.81
CA ASP A 170 -9.52 15.38 -18.62
C ASP A 170 -10.82 14.56 -18.52
N SER A 171 -10.80 13.45 -17.79
CA SER A 171 -11.99 12.63 -17.52
C SER A 171 -12.81 13.17 -16.34
N ASP A 172 -14.00 12.62 -16.09
CA ASP A 172 -14.78 12.91 -14.89
C ASP A 172 -14.37 12.04 -13.68
N ALA A 173 -13.24 11.32 -13.76
CA ALA A 173 -12.82 10.38 -12.75
C ALA A 173 -12.46 11.04 -11.40
N ASN A 174 -12.89 10.42 -10.31
CA ASN A 174 -12.35 10.65 -8.98
C ASN A 174 -11.23 9.65 -8.73
N ILE A 175 -9.99 10.12 -8.69
CA ILE A 175 -8.82 9.27 -8.54
C ILE A 175 -8.54 9.03 -7.06
N ILE A 176 -8.26 7.77 -6.75
CA ILE A 176 -7.84 7.31 -5.43
C ILE A 176 -6.54 6.57 -5.60
N ILE A 177 -5.57 6.90 -4.76
CA ILE A 177 -4.25 6.28 -4.83
C ILE A 177 -4.06 5.42 -3.59
N PHE A 178 -3.68 4.18 -3.82
CA PHE A 178 -3.26 3.25 -2.77
C PHE A 178 -1.80 2.93 -2.95
N SER A 179 -1.01 3.16 -1.90
CA SER A 179 0.40 2.77 -1.85
C SER A 179 0.74 2.09 -0.54
N HIS A 180 1.93 1.52 -0.44
CA HIS A 180 2.44 1.08 0.85
C HIS A 180 3.32 2.18 1.47
N TRP A 181 4.27 2.74 0.72
CA TRP A 181 5.10 3.85 1.20
C TRP A 181 4.36 5.19 1.18
N SER A 182 4.77 6.08 2.09
CA SER A 182 4.15 7.40 2.26
C SER A 182 4.57 8.40 1.17
N PRO A 183 3.61 9.14 0.58
CA PRO A 183 3.85 10.12 -0.48
C PRO A 183 4.19 11.53 0.05
N THR A 184 4.38 11.69 1.36
CA THR A 184 4.56 13.01 1.97
C THR A 184 5.56 13.00 3.12
N LEU A 185 6.17 14.17 3.34
CA LEU A 185 6.98 14.47 4.51
C LEU A 185 6.24 15.33 5.55
N ASP A 186 4.93 15.54 5.39
CA ASP A 186 4.09 16.29 6.34
C ASP A 186 4.22 15.69 7.75
N ALA A 187 4.37 16.55 8.75
CA ALA A 187 4.54 16.15 10.14
C ALA A 187 3.31 15.38 10.68
N ARG A 188 2.12 15.59 10.11
CA ARG A 188 0.89 14.86 10.47
C ARG A 188 0.85 13.43 9.93
N ALA A 189 1.78 13.07 9.04
CA ALA A 189 1.96 11.73 8.48
C ALA A 189 3.29 11.09 8.92
N THR A 190 4.04 11.75 9.80
CA THR A 190 5.36 11.29 10.25
C THR A 190 5.37 11.21 11.77
N GLU A 191 5.76 10.06 12.31
CA GLU A 191 5.99 9.92 13.75
C GLU A 191 7.09 10.90 14.22
N PRO A 192 6.78 11.84 15.16
CA PRO A 192 7.74 12.86 15.60
C PRO A 192 9.07 12.31 16.13
N ARG A 193 9.06 11.11 16.74
CA ARG A 193 10.29 10.43 17.21
C ARG A 193 11.28 10.12 16.09
N HIS A 194 10.82 10.07 14.84
CA HIS A 194 11.65 9.76 13.67
C HIS A 194 12.06 10.98 12.84
N ALA A 195 11.64 12.19 13.23
CA ALA A 195 11.90 13.41 12.46
C ALA A 195 13.40 13.68 12.17
N GLY A 196 14.30 13.27 13.09
CA GLY A 196 15.75 13.38 12.94
C GLY A 196 16.46 12.11 12.47
N SER A 197 15.72 11.07 12.07
CA SER A 197 16.30 9.78 11.72
C SER A 197 17.09 9.83 10.40
N ARG A 198 18.30 9.28 10.40
CA ARG A 198 19.15 9.18 9.20
C ARG A 198 18.61 8.21 8.15
N ILE A 199 17.61 7.41 8.50
CA ILE A 199 16.97 6.43 7.61
C ILE A 199 15.57 6.85 7.15
N ARG A 200 15.13 8.08 7.49
CA ARG A 200 13.78 8.58 7.19
C ARG A 200 13.39 8.45 5.72
N SER A 201 14.32 8.68 4.80
CA SER A 201 14.07 8.61 3.35
C SER A 201 13.65 7.23 2.86
N ALA A 202 13.83 6.20 3.68
CA ALA A 202 13.40 4.84 3.34
C ALA A 202 11.91 4.55 3.66
N PHE A 203 11.22 5.50 4.30
CA PHE A 203 9.82 5.36 4.70
C PHE A 203 8.87 6.27 3.91
N SER A 204 9.36 7.41 3.45
CA SER A 204 8.53 8.48 2.88
C SER A 204 9.31 9.29 1.86
N THR A 205 8.62 9.80 0.84
CA THR A 205 9.18 10.72 -0.16
C THR A 205 8.24 11.90 -0.34
N ASP A 206 8.76 13.12 -0.43
CA ASP A 206 7.93 14.29 -0.70
C ASP A 206 7.52 14.32 -2.18
N LEU A 207 6.27 13.95 -2.46
CA LEU A 207 5.69 14.01 -3.80
C LEU A 207 4.85 15.27 -4.03
N SER A 208 4.89 16.27 -3.15
CA SER A 208 4.05 17.48 -3.24
C SER A 208 4.14 18.22 -4.57
N LYS A 209 5.26 18.07 -5.30
CA LYS A 209 5.50 18.70 -6.61
C LYS A 209 5.09 17.83 -7.80
N GLU A 210 4.78 16.56 -7.57
CA GLU A 210 4.46 15.58 -8.60
C GLU A 210 3.02 15.70 -9.08
N LYS A 211 2.77 15.32 -10.34
CA LYS A 211 1.44 15.41 -10.97
C LYS A 211 0.40 14.58 -10.22
N CYS A 212 0.78 13.39 -9.75
CA CYS A 212 -0.08 12.52 -8.95
C CYS A 212 -0.50 13.13 -7.61
N PHE A 213 0.30 14.04 -7.05
CA PHE A 213 -0.09 14.76 -5.83
C PHE A 213 -0.90 16.02 -6.16
N ARG A 214 -0.51 16.76 -7.20
CA ARG A 214 -1.08 18.06 -7.56
C ARG A 214 -2.37 18.00 -8.37
N SER A 215 -2.74 16.85 -8.95
CA SER A 215 -3.95 16.74 -9.75
C SER A 215 -5.21 16.89 -8.90
N GLY A 216 -6.09 17.82 -9.28
CA GLY A 216 -7.39 17.98 -8.63
C GLY A 216 -8.35 16.81 -8.82
N ARG A 217 -8.03 15.84 -9.69
CA ARG A 217 -8.77 14.58 -9.80
C ARG A 217 -8.46 13.61 -8.66
N VAL A 218 -7.29 13.72 -8.04
CA VAL A 218 -6.89 12.88 -6.90
C VAL A 218 -7.56 13.41 -5.65
N LYS A 219 -8.45 12.61 -5.07
CA LYS A 219 -9.29 12.99 -3.91
C LYS A 219 -8.81 12.36 -2.61
N LEU A 220 -8.24 11.15 -2.70
CA LEU A 220 -7.78 10.36 -1.58
C LEU A 220 -6.46 9.67 -1.92
N TRP A 221 -5.52 9.66 -0.98
CA TRP A 221 -4.33 8.82 -1.02
C TRP A 221 -4.21 8.07 0.31
N ALA A 222 -4.30 6.74 0.27
CA ALA A 222 -4.10 5.90 1.44
C ALA A 222 -2.77 5.13 1.35
N PHE A 223 -2.06 5.01 2.48
CA PHE A 223 -0.73 4.42 2.57
C PHE A 223 -0.47 3.71 3.93
N GLY A 224 0.69 3.05 4.06
CA GLY A 224 1.17 2.33 5.25
C GLY A 224 2.63 2.63 5.60
N HIS A 225 3.39 1.60 5.98
CA HIS A 225 4.86 1.51 6.20
C HIS A 225 5.47 2.37 7.33
N THR A 226 4.85 3.49 7.63
CA THR A 226 5.36 4.50 8.58
C THR A 226 5.07 4.15 10.04
N HIS A 227 4.21 3.16 10.28
CA HIS A 227 3.64 2.76 11.57
C HIS A 227 3.06 3.95 12.35
N TYR A 228 2.48 4.89 11.62
CA TYR A 228 1.90 6.11 12.16
C TYR A 228 0.57 6.42 11.49
N ASN A 229 -0.51 6.27 12.26
CA ASN A 229 -1.86 6.45 11.74
C ASN A 229 -2.21 7.92 11.59
N CYS A 230 -2.83 8.26 10.47
CA CYS A 230 -3.25 9.62 10.19
C CYS A 230 -4.49 9.65 9.29
N ASP A 231 -5.25 10.73 9.40
CA ASP A 231 -6.38 11.03 8.53
C ASP A 231 -6.57 12.55 8.52
N PHE A 232 -6.08 13.19 7.46
CA PHE A 232 -6.13 14.63 7.36
C PHE A 232 -6.23 15.09 5.91
N VAL A 233 -6.65 16.33 5.75
CA VAL A 233 -6.70 16.99 4.45
C VAL A 233 -5.50 17.92 4.32
N VAL A 234 -4.85 17.84 3.17
CA VAL A 234 -3.86 18.81 2.72
C VAL A 234 -4.49 19.73 1.68
N ASP A 235 -4.29 21.02 1.87
CA ASP A 235 -4.55 22.00 0.83
C ASP A 235 -3.37 22.00 -0.14
N ARG A 236 -3.69 21.92 -1.43
CA ARG A 236 -2.70 21.92 -2.51
C ARG A 236 -2.61 23.28 -3.14
N GLU A 237 -1.43 23.60 -3.64
CA GLU A 237 -1.19 24.83 -4.38
C GLU A 237 -2.02 24.88 -5.68
N ASP A 238 -2.08 26.06 -6.29
CA ASP A 238 -2.67 26.31 -7.63
C ASP A 238 -4.14 25.93 -7.80
N GLY A 239 -4.91 25.85 -6.72
CA GLY A 239 -6.36 25.59 -6.80
C GLY A 239 -6.71 24.14 -7.19
N ALA A 240 -5.77 23.20 -7.05
CA ALA A 240 -6.01 21.77 -7.24
C ALA A 240 -7.06 21.17 -6.27
N GLY A 241 -7.48 21.93 -5.27
CA GLY A 241 -8.43 21.50 -4.25
C GLY A 241 -7.80 20.56 -3.22
N PRO A 242 -8.57 20.15 -2.22
CA PRO A 242 -8.06 19.34 -1.11
C PRO A 242 -7.68 17.93 -1.57
N LEU A 243 -6.66 17.35 -0.93
CA LEU A 243 -6.33 15.92 -0.98
C LEU A 243 -6.44 15.35 0.43
N ARG A 244 -7.21 14.28 0.61
CA ARG A 244 -7.24 13.54 1.87
C ARG A 244 -6.11 12.50 1.89
N LEU A 245 -5.29 12.52 2.93
CA LEU A 245 -4.25 11.54 3.20
C LEU A 245 -4.68 10.65 4.37
N VAL A 246 -4.57 9.33 4.21
CA VAL A 246 -5.03 8.35 5.21
C VAL A 246 -4.00 7.24 5.41
N ALA A 247 -3.73 6.87 6.65
CA ALA A 247 -2.99 5.67 6.99
C ALA A 247 -3.68 4.95 8.16
N ASN A 248 -3.87 3.64 8.03
CA ASN A 248 -4.50 2.79 9.04
C ASN A 248 -3.77 1.44 9.18
N GLN A 249 -2.70 1.52 9.94
CA GLN A 249 -1.60 0.59 10.12
C GLN A 249 -1.73 -0.04 11.50
N ARG A 250 -1.73 -1.37 11.58
CA ARG A 250 -1.73 -2.05 12.88
C ARG A 250 -0.38 -1.94 13.57
N GLY A 251 0.70 -2.01 12.79
CA GLY A 251 2.06 -2.10 13.29
C GLY A 251 2.39 -3.47 13.87
N TYR A 252 3.63 -3.65 14.31
CA TYR A 252 4.11 -4.93 14.83
C TYR A 252 3.29 -5.43 16.02
N TYR A 253 3.17 -6.75 16.16
CA TYR A 253 2.45 -7.37 17.28
C TYR A 253 2.90 -6.86 18.67
N PHE A 254 4.21 -6.66 18.86
CA PHE A 254 4.81 -6.20 20.11
C PHE A 254 4.87 -4.65 20.24
N SER A 255 4.45 -3.92 19.22
CA SER A 255 4.52 -2.45 19.16
C SER A 255 3.47 -1.92 18.19
N GLN A 256 2.19 -2.13 18.53
CA GLN A 256 1.08 -1.68 17.70
C GLN A 256 1.03 -0.16 17.61
N SER A 257 0.65 0.35 16.43
CA SER A 257 0.54 1.77 16.15
C SER A 257 -0.68 2.35 16.85
N GLU A 258 -0.50 3.50 17.50
CA GLU A 258 -1.62 4.23 18.13
C GLU A 258 -2.66 4.64 17.06
N GLY A 259 -3.94 4.60 17.42
CA GLY A 259 -5.03 5.03 16.55
C GLY A 259 -5.40 4.04 15.43
N PHE A 260 -4.86 2.82 15.44
CA PHE A 260 -5.31 1.77 14.53
C PHE A 260 -6.79 1.46 14.77
N ASP A 261 -7.56 1.40 13.69
CA ASP A 261 -8.99 1.12 13.72
C ASP A 261 -9.31 -0.03 12.76
N SER A 262 -9.67 -1.20 13.29
CA SER A 262 -10.04 -2.36 12.47
C SER A 262 -11.25 -2.09 11.58
N ASP A 263 -12.08 -1.12 11.95
CA ASP A 263 -13.33 -0.80 11.29
C ASP A 263 -13.19 0.37 10.30
N LYS A 264 -11.97 0.89 10.11
CA LYS A 264 -11.70 2.04 9.27
C LYS A 264 -12.20 1.84 7.85
N THR A 265 -13.13 2.70 7.44
CA THR A 265 -13.60 2.80 6.07
C THR A 265 -13.33 4.18 5.48
N VAL A 266 -13.23 4.24 4.15
CA VAL A 266 -13.23 5.46 3.37
C VAL A 266 -14.37 5.42 2.36
N GLU A 267 -15.01 6.57 2.16
CA GLU A 267 -15.99 6.74 1.09
C GLU A 267 -15.28 7.00 -0.24
N VAL A 268 -15.87 6.42 -1.27
CA VAL A 268 -15.47 6.44 -2.68
C VAL A 268 -16.57 7.05 -3.53
#